data_AF-A0A7V4Y558-F1
#
_entry.id   AF-A0A7V4Y558-F1
#
_cell.length_a   1.000
_cell.length_b   1.000
_cell.length_c   1.000
_cell.angle_alpha   90.00
_cell.angle_beta   90.00
_cell.angle_gamma   90.00
#
_symmetry.space_group_name_H-M   'P 1'
#
loop_
_entity.id
_entity.type
_entity.pdbx_description
1 polymer ?
#
loop_
_entity_poly.entity_id
_entity_poly.type
_entity_poly.pdbx_seq_one_letter_code
_entity_poly.pdbx_strand_id
1 'polypeptide(L)' 'MKDKMKGKKPMEHVISTRLPEEIFQELKRISEKEVRPISSVVRLILIDWYKKRKKEARDARDEGKT' A
#
# COMPACT_ATOMS: atom_id res chain seq x y z
N MET A 1 -25.22 -26.06 -18.07
CA MET A 1 -25.49 -25.54 -16.70
C MET A 1 -24.33 -24.64 -16.32
N LYS A 2 -24.59 -23.40 -15.90
CA LYS A 2 -23.54 -22.42 -15.55
C LYS A 2 -23.16 -22.61 -14.07
N ASP A 3 -22.05 -23.27 -13.81
CA ASP A 3 -21.45 -23.29 -12.47
C ASP A 3 -20.95 -21.89 -12.12
N LYS A 4 -21.71 -21.22 -11.26
CA LYS A 4 -21.29 -20.01 -10.57
C LYS A 4 -20.13 -20.40 -9.65
N MET A 5 -18.89 -20.27 -10.14
CA MET A 5 -17.70 -20.27 -9.29
C MET A 5 -17.91 -19.19 -8.22
N LYS A 6 -18.23 -19.61 -7.00
CA LYS A 6 -18.22 -18.76 -5.80
C LYS A 6 -16.83 -18.14 -5.72
N GLY A 7 -16.72 -16.87 -6.12
CA GLY A 7 -15.50 -16.09 -5.93
C GLY A 7 -15.11 -16.19 -4.47
N LYS A 8 -14.00 -16.89 -4.19
CA LYS A 8 -13.39 -16.88 -2.86
C LYS A 8 -13.18 -15.41 -2.53
N LYS A 9 -13.90 -14.89 -1.52
CA LYS A 9 -13.59 -13.57 -0.97
C LYS A 9 -12.10 -13.61 -0.65
N PRO A 10 -11.28 -12.67 -1.14
CA PRO A 10 -9.86 -12.65 -0.82
C PRO A 10 -9.76 -12.66 0.71
N MET A 11 -9.00 -13.61 1.27
CA MET A 11 -8.71 -13.60 2.70
C MET A 11 -8.12 -12.24 3.01
N GLU A 12 -8.83 -11.44 3.82
CA GLU A 12 -8.30 -10.19 4.32
C GLU A 12 -7.15 -10.53 5.26
N HIS A 13 -5.93 -10.53 4.74
CA HIS A 13 -4.74 -10.61 5.56
C HIS A 13 -4.71 -9.34 6.42
N VAL A 14 -5.10 -9.48 7.68
CA VAL A 14 -5.01 -8.40 8.67
C VAL A 14 -3.55 -8.27 9.06
N ILE A 15 -2.96 -7.12 8.79
CA ILE A 15 -1.59 -6.78 9.18
C ILE A 15 -1.70 -5.77 10.33
N SER A 16 -1.17 -6.14 11.49
CA SER A 16 -1.00 -5.24 12.62
C SER A 16 0.48 -4.89 12.79
N THR A 17 0.76 -3.64 13.13
CA THR A 17 2.12 -3.17 13.42
C THR A 17 2.06 -2.09 14.49
N ARG A 18 3.14 -1.95 15.25
CA ARG A 18 3.31 -0.84 16.21
C ARG A 18 4.01 0.30 15.50
N LEU A 19 3.45 1.50 15.62
CA LEU A 19 4.04 2.73 15.07
C LEU A 19 4.44 3.65 16.21
N PRO A 20 5.48 4.47 16.03
CA PRO A 20 5.69 5.63 16.89
C PRO A 20 4.44 6.52 16.91
N GLU A 21 4.13 7.10 18.07
CA GLU A 21 2.92 7.90 18.28
C GLU A 21 2.81 9.05 17.26
N GLU A 22 3.92 9.77 17.03
CA GLU A 22 3.99 10.88 16.08
C GLU A 22 3.56 10.46 14.67
N ILE A 23 3.99 9.29 14.21
CA ILE A 23 3.63 8.74 12.90
C ILE A 23 2.15 8.37 12.86
N PHE A 24 1.63 7.76 13.94
CA PHE A 24 0.22 7.43 14.02
C PHE A 24 -0.68 8.68 13.97
N GLN A 25 -0.30 9.75 14.69
CA GLN A 25 -1.03 11.01 14.67
C GLN A 25 -1.02 11.66 13.28
N GLU A 26 0.10 11.62 12.56
CA GLU A 26 0.16 12.12 11.19
C GLU A 26 -0.76 11.33 10.25
N LEU A 27 -0.72 10.00 10.32
CA LEU A 27 -1.60 9.13 9.53
C LEU A 27 -3.09 9.38 9.85
N LYS A 28 -3.41 9.62 11.12
CA LYS A 28 -4.77 9.96 11.55
C LYS A 28 -5.22 11.29 10.96
N ARG A 29 -4.38 12.33 10.99
CA ARG A 29 -4.69 13.63 10.38
C ARG A 29 -4.95 13.52 8.88
N ILE A 30 -4.15 12.75 8.15
CA ILE A 30 -4.34 12.51 6.71
C ILE A 30 -5.64 11.74 6.46
N SER A 31 -5.90 10.71 7.26
CA SER A 31 -7.12 9.89 7.20
C SER A 31 -8.39 10.74 7.37
N GLU A 32 -8.40 11.66 8.32
CA GLU A 32 -9.51 12.60 8.54
C GLU A 32 -9.66 13.58 7.38
N LYS A 33 -8.56 14.19 6.92
CA LYS A 33 -8.56 15.15 5.81
C LYS A 33 -9.07 14.54 4.50
N GLU A 34 -8.70 13.31 4.21
CA GLU A 34 -9.08 12.60 2.98
C GLU A 34 -10.38 11.79 3.12
N VAL A 35 -11.04 11.85 4.28
CA VAL A 35 -12.28 11.12 4.59
C VAL A 35 -12.16 9.63 4.26
N ARG A 36 -11.12 8.98 4.80
CA ARG A 36 -10.82 7.57 4.50
C ARG A 36 -10.19 6.82 5.67
N PRO A 37 -10.24 5.48 5.71
CA PRO A 37 -9.61 4.71 6.78
C PRO A 37 -8.08 4.83 6.79
N ILE A 38 -7.47 4.88 7.97
CA ILE A 38 -5.99 4.87 8.16
C ILE A 38 -5.34 3.72 7.41
N SER A 39 -5.93 2.52 7.42
CA SER A 39 -5.40 1.36 6.70
C SER A 39 -5.33 1.57 5.17
N SER A 40 -6.25 2.36 4.61
CA SER A 40 -6.26 2.76 3.21
C SER A 40 -5.13 3.75 2.91
N VAL A 41 -4.94 4.75 3.77
CA VAL A 41 -3.82 5.71 3.68
C VAL A 41 -2.48 4.97 3.68
N VAL A 42 -2.25 4.09 4.67
CA VAL A 42 -1.02 3.30 4.78
C VAL A 42 -0.80 2.44 3.54
N ARG A 43 -1.86 1.78 3.03
CA ARG A 43 -1.75 0.97 1.82
C ARG A 43 -1.33 1.79 0.61
N LEU A 44 -1.85 3.00 0.44
CA LEU A 44 -1.46 3.88 -0.67
C LEU A 44 -0.01 4.34 -0.55
N ILE A 45 0.43 4.74 0.64
CA ILE A 45 1.82 5.12 0.90
C ILE A 45 2.76 3.96 0.55
N LEU A 46 2.45 2.74 0.99
CA LEU A 46 3.27 1.56 0.71
C LEU A 46 3.31 1.22 -0.79
N ILE A 47 2.18 1.34 -1.49
CA ILE A 47 2.12 1.12 -2.94
C ILE A 47 2.97 2.15 -3.67
N ASP A 48 2.85 3.42 -3.32
CA ASP A 48 3.59 4.51 -3.96
C ASP A 48 5.09 4.37 -3.74
N TRP A 49 5.49 4.13 -2.48
CA TRP A 49 6.88 3.86 -2.12
C TRP A 49 7.46 2.66 -2.87
N TYR A 50 6.71 1.55 -2.97
CA TYR A 50 7.14 0.37 -3.71
C TYR A 50 7.30 0.65 -5.20
N LYS A 51 6.35 1.37 -5.82
CA LYS A 51 6.42 1.75 -7.24
C LYS A 51 7.63 2.64 -7.51
N LYS A 52 7.89 3.63 -6.65
CA LYS A 52 9.04 4.54 -6.76
C LYS A 52 10.35 3.77 -6.73
N ARG A 53 10.53 2.87 -5.75
CA ARG A 53 11.73 2.02 -5.65
C ARG A 53 11.91 1.07 -6.84
N LYS A 54 10.81 0.50 -7.34
CA LYS A 54 10.87 -0.37 -8.51
C LYS A 54 11.32 0.39 -9.76
N LYS A 55 10.90 1.65 -9.91
CA LYS A 55 11.33 2.52 -10.99
C LYS A 55 12.83 2.86 -10.86
N GLU A 56 13.27 3.32 -9.69
CA GLU A 56 14.69 3.62 -9.41
C GLU A 56 15.60 2.41 -9.70
N ALA A 57 15.17 1.20 -9.29
CA ALA A 57 15.90 -0.04 -9.54
C ALA A 57 15.93 -0.45 -11.03
N ARG A 58 14.98 0.00 -11.83
CA ARG A 58 14.95 -0.23 -13.28
C ARG A 58 15.86 0.78 -13.99
N ASP A 59 15.73 2.06 -13.66
CA ASP A 59 16.50 3.14 -14.25
C ASP A 59 18.01 2.90 -14.03
N ALA A 60 18.41 2.48 -12.82
CA ALA A 60 19.80 2.11 -12.51
C ALA A 60 20.35 0.90 -13.31
N ARG A 61 19.49 0.00 -13.79
CA ARG A 61 19.90 -1.15 -14.62
C ARG A 61 20.07 -0.77 -16.09
N ASP A 62 19.35 0.24 -16.54
CA ASP A 62 19.42 0.71 -17.93
C ASP A 62 20.64 1.65 -18.12
N GLU A 63 21.03 2.41 -17.09
CA GLU A 63 22.25 3.24 -17.09
C GLU A 63 23.56 2.45 -17.03
N GLY A 64 23.56 1.26 -16.41
CA GLY A 64 24.75 0.39 -16.35
C GLY A 64 25.04 -0.42 -17.63
N LYS A 65 24.27 -0.19 -18.70
CA LYS A 65 24.39 -0.90 -19.99
C LYS A 65 24.83 -0.01 -21.16
N THR A 66 25.03 1.29 -20.91
CA THR A 66 25.68 2.25 -21.82
C THR A 66 27.12 2.49 -21.40
#